data_AF-A0A7S3J6B6-F1
#
_entry.id   AF-A0A7S3J6B6-F1
#
_cell.length_a   1.000
_cell.length_b   1.000
_cell.length_c   1.000
_cell.angle_alpha   90.00
_cell.angle_beta   90.00
_cell.angle_gamma   90.00
#
_symmetry.space_group_name_H-M   'P 1'
#
loop_
_entity.id
_entity.type
_entity.pdbx_description
1 polymer ?
#
loop_
_entity_poly.entity_id
_entity_poly.type
_entity_poly.pdbx_seq_one_letter_code
_entity_poly.pdbx_strand_id
1 'polypeptide(L)'
;KMLRRQLKAITRLMVIMCSVIHILACLWVYIGRRQSGSWIDVHSSVERFDNNNNIYIASIYWVVTTLTTVGYGDFKGYTVNEYIFQIGVEFIGIGIFAMFMGQVNEFMSQASNITDIVEDKFEDLDWWLYRLDTMRSDEKIPGPLYYSIRKFVEASLDKDFNMIIEGFDFYYKLKPSLR
;
A
#
# COMPACT_ATOMS: atom_id res chain seq x y z
N LYS A 1 15.37 -8.89 10.81
CA LYS A 1 15.48 -7.43 11.12
C LYS A 1 14.51 -6.60 10.29
N MET A 2 14.32 -6.92 9.01
CA MET A 2 13.41 -6.24 8.07
C MET A 2 11.92 -6.34 8.45
N LEU A 3 11.42 -7.55 8.76
CA LEU A 3 10.03 -7.75 9.22
C LEU A 3 9.67 -6.88 10.46
N ARG A 4 10.62 -6.71 11.39
CA ARG A 4 10.44 -5.84 12.57
C ARG A 4 10.37 -4.36 12.21
N ARG A 5 11.00 -3.91 11.13
CA ARG A 5 10.88 -2.53 10.65
C ARG A 5 9.51 -2.29 10.03
N GLN A 6 8.98 -3.24 9.26
CA GLN A 6 7.65 -3.15 8.68
C GLN A 6 6.54 -3.18 9.72
N LEU A 7 6.63 -4.12 10.68
CA LEU A 7 5.72 -4.13 11.82
C LEU A 7 5.71 -2.78 12.55
N LYS A 8 6.88 -2.17 12.79
CA LYS A 8 6.95 -0.83 13.40
C LYS A 8 6.31 0.26 12.54
N ALA A 9 6.47 0.20 11.21
CA ALA A 9 5.86 1.16 10.29
C ALA A 9 4.34 1.04 10.31
N ILE A 10 3.80 -0.18 10.20
CA ILE A 10 2.36 -0.46 10.26
C ILE A 10 1.79 -0.06 11.63
N THR A 11 2.43 -0.46 12.74
CA THR A 11 1.98 -0.07 14.08
C THR A 11 1.97 1.45 14.25
N ARG A 12 3.01 2.16 13.76
CA ARG A 12 3.05 3.63 13.80
C ARG A 12 1.89 4.25 13.02
N LEU A 13 1.57 3.74 11.84
CA LEU A 13 0.45 4.23 11.04
C LEU A 13 -0.90 3.98 11.70
N MET A 14 -1.09 2.81 12.31
CA MET A 14 -2.31 2.50 13.07
C MET A 14 -2.51 3.48 14.22
N VAL A 15 -1.45 3.82 14.96
CA VAL A 15 -1.52 4.82 16.04
C VAL A 15 -1.88 6.21 15.49
N ILE A 16 -1.27 6.63 14.38
CA ILE A 16 -1.60 7.91 13.73
C ILE A 16 -3.07 7.91 13.29
N MET A 17 -3.54 6.85 12.64
CA MET A 17 -4.91 6.71 12.18
C MET A 17 -5.91 6.80 13.34
N CYS A 18 -5.71 6.03 14.41
CA CYS A 18 -6.56 6.10 15.60
C CYS A 18 -6.58 7.49 16.23
N SER A 19 -5.43 8.18 16.25
CA SER A 19 -5.32 9.54 16.79
C SER A 19 -6.10 10.54 15.93
N VAL A 20 -5.99 10.44 14.60
CA VAL A 20 -6.76 11.29 13.68
C VAL A 20 -8.25 11.03 13.81
N ILE A 21 -8.67 9.75 13.87
CA ILE A 21 -10.08 9.38 14.06
C ILE A 21 -10.63 10.03 15.33
N HIS A 22 -9.90 9.92 16.45
CA HIS A 22 -10.30 10.53 17.72
C HIS A 22 -10.42 12.05 17.63
N ILE A 23 -9.43 12.73 17.03
CA ILE A 23 -9.44 14.20 16.89
C ILE A 23 -10.60 14.66 16.02
N LEU A 24 -10.81 14.03 14.85
CA LEU A 24 -11.91 14.38 13.95
C LEU A 24 -13.27 14.11 14.57
N ALA A 25 -13.42 13.01 15.32
CA ALA A 25 -14.66 12.68 16.03
C ALA A 25 -14.98 13.73 17.11
N CYS A 26 -13.98 14.11 17.91
CA CYS A 26 -14.13 15.17 18.90
C CYS A 26 -14.49 16.53 18.28
N LEU A 27 -13.86 16.89 17.15
CA LEU A 27 -14.19 18.11 16.40
C LEU A 27 -15.61 18.05 15.83
N TRP A 28 -16.04 16.90 15.32
CA TRP A 28 -17.39 16.69 14.81
C TRP A 28 -18.47 16.88 15.88
N VAL A 29 -18.25 16.33 17.08
CA VAL A 29 -19.13 16.55 18.24
C VAL A 29 -19.10 18.01 18.68
N TYR A 30 -17.92 18.65 18.69
CA TYR A 30 -17.78 20.05 19.07
C TYR A 30 -18.55 20.99 18.14
N ILE A 31 -18.50 20.75 16.83
CA ILE A 31 -19.25 21.53 15.84
C ILE A 31 -20.75 21.29 15.99
N GLY A 32 -21.17 20.03 16.14
CA GLY A 32 -22.58 19.67 16.32
C GLY A 32 -23.20 20.32 17.56
N ARG A 33 -22.48 20.41 18.68
CA ARG A 33 -22.99 21.05 19.91
C ARG A 33 -23.11 22.57 19.85
N ARG A 34 -22.49 23.23 18.88
CA ARG A 34 -22.44 24.70 18.78
C ARG A 34 -23.57 25.29 17.95
N GLN A 35 -24.34 24.49 17.22
CA GLN A 35 -25.35 24.95 16.29
C GLN A 35 -26.67 24.21 16.51
N SER A 36 -27.77 24.95 16.40
CA SER A 36 -29.12 24.39 16.37
C SER A 36 -29.42 23.76 15.02
N GLY A 37 -30.09 22.61 15.00
CA GLY A 37 -30.37 21.87 13.77
C GLY A 37 -29.16 21.12 13.24
N SER A 38 -28.20 20.83 14.13
CA SER A 38 -27.01 20.04 13.84
C SER A 38 -27.33 18.56 13.60
N TRP A 39 -26.33 17.79 13.18
CA TRP A 39 -26.44 16.33 13.07
C TRP A 39 -26.86 15.66 14.39
N ILE A 40 -26.53 16.27 15.54
CA ILE A 40 -26.91 15.78 16.87
C ILE A 40 -28.39 16.05 17.11
N ASP A 41 -28.86 17.27 16.84
CA ASP A 41 -30.25 17.69 17.11
C ASP A 41 -31.25 16.96 16.20
N VAL A 42 -30.86 16.69 14.94
CA VAL A 42 -31.72 15.93 14.02
C VAL A 42 -31.95 14.50 14.53
N HIS A 43 -30.97 13.93 15.24
CA HIS A 43 -31.04 12.57 15.77
C HIS A 43 -31.38 12.49 17.25
N SER A 44 -31.54 13.62 17.94
CA SER A 44 -31.81 13.67 19.38
C SER A 44 -33.24 13.21 19.74
N SER A 45 -34.14 13.14 18.76
CA SER A 45 -35.50 12.60 18.95
C SER A 45 -35.52 11.06 19.03
N VAL A 46 -34.42 10.42 18.68
CA VAL A 46 -34.22 8.98 18.82
C VAL A 46 -33.43 8.76 20.10
N GLU A 47 -33.96 7.99 21.06
CA GLU A 47 -33.35 7.64 22.38
C GLU A 47 -31.89 7.14 22.31
N ARG A 48 -31.38 6.89 21.10
CA ARG A 48 -29.98 6.56 20.83
C ARG A 48 -29.00 7.69 21.19
N PHE A 49 -29.41 8.96 21.26
CA PHE A 49 -28.49 10.09 21.48
C PHE A 49 -28.55 10.73 22.88
N ASP A 50 -29.19 10.08 23.85
CA ASP A 50 -29.36 10.61 25.21
C ASP A 50 -28.08 10.67 26.05
N ASN A 51 -27.04 9.92 25.67
CA ASN A 51 -25.78 9.85 26.42
C ASN A 51 -24.59 10.31 25.57
N ASN A 52 -23.65 11.04 26.20
CA ASN A 52 -22.39 11.49 25.63
C ASN A 52 -21.60 10.34 24.97
N ASN A 53 -21.64 9.14 25.56
CA ASN A 53 -20.96 7.98 25.00
C ASN A 53 -21.54 7.57 23.64
N ASN A 54 -22.85 7.61 23.47
CA ASN A 54 -23.48 7.24 22.20
C ASN A 54 -23.20 8.28 21.11
N ILE A 55 -23.23 9.58 21.46
CA ILE A 55 -22.82 10.67 20.57
C ILE A 55 -21.38 10.44 20.10
N TYR A 56 -20.47 10.10 21.03
CA TYR A 56 -19.07 9.85 20.69
C TYR A 56 -18.88 8.62 19.80
N ILE A 57 -19.55 7.50 20.09
CA ILE A 57 -19.49 6.29 19.25
C ILE A 57 -20.03 6.58 17.84
N ALA A 58 -21.15 7.29 17.73
CA ALA A 58 -21.70 7.71 16.45
C ALA A 58 -20.75 8.64 15.68
N SER A 59 -20.05 9.56 16.38
CA SER A 59 -19.05 10.42 15.75
C SER A 59 -17.83 9.65 15.23
N ILE A 60 -17.34 8.66 15.97
CA ILE A 60 -16.29 7.75 15.49
C ILE A 60 -16.78 6.98 14.27
N TYR A 61 -17.99 6.42 14.34
CA TYR A 61 -18.57 5.68 13.24
C TYR A 61 -18.67 6.53 11.97
N TRP A 62 -19.13 7.78 12.10
CA TRP A 62 -19.15 8.73 10.99
C TRP A 62 -17.75 8.96 10.42
N VAL A 63 -16.76 9.28 11.26
CA VAL A 63 -15.37 9.49 10.80
C VAL A 63 -14.81 8.24 10.11
N VAL A 64 -15.01 7.05 10.68
CA VAL A 64 -14.52 5.80 10.11
C VAL A 64 -15.18 5.53 8.76
N THR A 65 -16.49 5.69 8.64
CA THR A 65 -17.21 5.45 7.37
C THR A 65 -16.85 6.49 6.29
N THR A 66 -16.55 7.74 6.69
CA THR A 66 -16.03 8.76 5.77
C THR A 66 -14.60 8.45 5.33
N LEU A 67 -13.68 8.15 6.25
CA LEU A 67 -12.28 7.84 5.95
C LEU A 67 -12.12 6.54 5.14
N THR A 68 -12.98 5.54 5.39
CA THR A 68 -13.00 4.29 4.63
C THR A 68 -13.83 4.39 3.34
N THR A 69 -14.38 5.57 3.03
CA THR A 69 -15.18 5.85 1.82
C THR A 69 -16.45 4.99 1.69
N VAL A 70 -16.92 4.38 2.78
CA VAL A 70 -18.16 3.58 2.79
C VAL A 70 -19.38 4.51 2.73
N GLY A 71 -19.40 5.55 3.57
CA GLY A 71 -20.36 6.66 3.49
C GLY A 71 -21.85 6.28 3.41
N TYR A 72 -22.38 5.58 4.43
CA TYR A 72 -23.79 5.19 4.47
C TYR A 72 -24.78 6.38 4.43
N GLY A 73 -24.36 7.55 4.89
CA GLY A 73 -25.14 8.80 4.83
C GLY A 73 -26.24 8.92 5.88
N ASP A 74 -26.24 8.03 6.88
CA ASP A 74 -27.07 8.08 8.07
C ASP A 74 -26.68 9.23 9.00
N PHE A 75 -25.38 9.50 9.13
CA PHE A 75 -24.86 10.72 9.75
C PHE A 75 -24.21 11.62 8.69
N LYS A 76 -24.62 12.89 8.64
CA LYS A 76 -24.13 13.89 7.69
C LYS A 76 -24.27 15.29 8.26
N GLY A 77 -23.62 16.27 7.64
CA GLY A 77 -23.84 17.67 7.95
C GLY A 77 -25.24 18.14 7.54
N TYR A 78 -25.88 18.93 8.41
CA TYR A 78 -27.15 19.61 8.16
C TYR A 78 -26.99 21.13 8.12
N THR A 79 -25.90 21.64 8.71
CA THR A 79 -25.54 23.06 8.74
C THR A 79 -24.37 23.37 7.82
N VAL A 80 -24.25 24.63 7.40
CA VAL A 80 -23.16 25.08 6.51
C VAL A 80 -21.78 24.80 7.10
N ASN A 81 -21.60 24.99 8.40
CA ASN A 81 -20.33 24.75 9.06
C ASN A 81 -19.98 23.26 9.12
N GLU A 82 -20.98 22.39 9.31
CA GLU A 82 -20.79 20.94 9.24
C GLU A 82 -20.40 20.49 7.83
N TYR A 83 -21.00 21.08 6.79
CA TYR A 83 -20.61 20.81 5.40
C TYR A 83 -19.17 21.22 5.11
N ILE A 84 -18.76 22.42 5.53
CA ILE A 84 -17.37 22.89 5.36
C ILE A 84 -16.39 21.95 6.06
N PHE A 85 -16.73 21.52 7.28
CA PHE A 85 -15.91 20.57 8.02
C PHE A 85 -15.86 19.20 7.34
N GLN A 86 -17.00 18.67 6.89
CA GLN A 86 -17.09 17.40 6.19
C GLN A 86 -16.21 17.41 4.92
N ILE A 87 -16.28 18.47 4.10
CA ILE A 87 -15.41 18.63 2.93
C ILE A 87 -13.93 18.57 3.34
N GLY A 88 -13.55 19.26 4.42
CA GLY A 88 -12.19 19.21 4.95
C GLY A 88 -11.77 17.80 5.39
N VAL A 89 -12.67 17.05 6.04
CA VAL A 89 -12.43 15.66 6.45
C VAL A 89 -12.24 14.74 5.24
N GLU A 90 -13.00 14.94 4.16
CA GLU A 90 -12.87 14.16 2.92
C GLU A 90 -11.47 14.33 2.30
N PHE A 91 -10.94 15.56 2.22
CA PHE A 91 -9.56 15.79 1.74
C PHE A 91 -8.49 15.14 2.62
N ILE A 92 -8.65 15.21 3.94
CA ILE A 92 -7.77 14.52 4.90
C ILE A 92 -7.84 13.01 4.68
N GLY A 93 -9.03 12.47 4.42
CA GLY A 93 -9.26 11.07 4.13
C GLY A 93 -8.49 10.56 2.92
N ILE A 94 -8.47 11.33 1.83
CA ILE A 94 -7.69 10.98 0.62
C ILE A 94 -6.20 10.85 0.98
N GLY A 95 -5.65 11.79 1.74
CA GLY A 95 -4.25 11.75 2.15
C GLY A 95 -3.91 10.54 3.02
N ILE A 96 -4.75 10.21 4.00
CA ILE A 96 -4.55 9.06 4.88
C ILE A 96 -4.66 7.75 4.10
N PHE A 97 -5.65 7.64 3.22
CA PHE A 97 -5.82 6.46 2.37
C PHE A 97 -4.61 6.22 1.46
N ALA A 98 -4.07 7.28 0.84
CA ALA A 98 -2.87 7.19 0.03
C ALA A 98 -1.65 6.72 0.84
N MET A 99 -1.46 7.23 2.06
CA MET A 99 -0.39 6.78 2.95
C MET A 99 -0.54 5.30 3.33
N PHE A 100 -1.76 4.86 3.61
CA PHE A 100 -2.04 3.46 3.93
C PHE A 100 -1.74 2.54 2.74
N MET A 101 -2.23 2.87 1.55
CA MET A 101 -1.97 2.09 0.33
C MET A 101 -0.48 2.04 -0.03
N GLY A 102 0.27 3.13 0.17
CA GLY A 102 1.72 3.11 -0.02
C GLY A 102 2.43 2.08 0.86
N GLN A 103 1.90 1.81 2.04
CA GLN A 103 2.50 0.88 3.01
C GLN A 103 2.10 -0.57 2.73
N VAL A 104 0.89 -0.78 2.20
CA VAL A 104 0.48 -2.07 1.64
C VAL A 104 1.35 -2.42 0.44
N ASN A 105 1.60 -1.47 -0.48
CA ASN A 105 2.45 -1.71 -1.65
C ASN A 105 3.90 -2.00 -1.27
N GLU A 106 4.46 -1.29 -0.29
CA GLU A 106 5.80 -1.57 0.26
C GLU A 106 5.89 -2.97 0.90
N PHE A 107 4.82 -3.41 1.55
CA PHE A 107 4.74 -4.76 2.09
C PHE A 107 4.66 -5.83 0.99
N MET A 108 3.85 -5.59 -0.05
CA MET A 108 3.67 -6.52 -1.18
C MET A 108 4.91 -6.63 -2.07
N SER A 109 5.53 -5.51 -2.44
CA SER A 109 6.75 -5.51 -3.26
C SER A 109 7.88 -6.33 -2.63
N GLN A 110 7.99 -6.36 -1.30
CA GLN A 110 8.98 -7.21 -0.65
C GLN A 110 8.68 -8.71 -0.73
N ALA A 111 7.40 -9.10 -0.80
CA ALA A 111 7.03 -10.49 -1.00
C ALA A 111 7.30 -10.95 -2.44
N SER A 112 7.21 -10.03 -3.41
CA SER A 112 7.40 -10.31 -4.84
C SER A 112 8.84 -10.12 -5.33
N ASN A 113 9.66 -9.28 -4.67
CA ASN A 113 11.02 -8.94 -5.13
C ASN A 113 11.88 -10.15 -5.55
N ILE A 114 11.80 -11.31 -4.86
CA ILE A 114 12.63 -12.47 -5.23
C ILE A 114 12.10 -13.16 -6.49
N THR A 115 10.78 -13.37 -6.57
CA THR A 115 10.16 -13.99 -7.74
C THR A 115 10.27 -13.07 -8.96
N ASP A 116 10.10 -11.77 -8.76
CA ASP A 116 10.19 -10.75 -9.81
C ASP A 116 11.61 -10.67 -10.38
N ILE A 117 12.66 -10.70 -9.54
CA ILE A 117 14.05 -10.73 -10.00
C ILE A 117 14.35 -11.99 -10.82
N VAL A 118 13.82 -13.15 -10.41
CA VAL A 118 14.01 -14.40 -11.13
C VAL A 118 13.32 -14.35 -12.48
N GLU A 119 12.08 -13.85 -12.50
CA GLU A 119 11.29 -13.70 -13.73
C GLU A 119 11.94 -12.72 -14.72
N ASP A 120 12.42 -11.56 -14.24
CA ASP A 120 13.19 -10.59 -15.04
C ASP A 120 14.44 -11.25 -15.68
N LYS A 121 15.16 -12.08 -14.92
CA LYS A 121 16.36 -12.77 -15.44
C LYS A 121 16.01 -13.83 -16.48
N PHE A 122 14.85 -14.46 -16.36
CA PHE A 122 14.37 -15.38 -17.40
C PHE A 122 13.94 -14.62 -18.66
N GLU A 123 13.32 -13.45 -18.52
CA GLU A 123 12.99 -12.61 -19.66
C GLU A 123 14.26 -12.15 -20.40
N ASP A 124 15.30 -11.70 -19.67
CA ASP A 124 16.63 -11.37 -20.22
C ASP A 124 17.24 -12.55 -21.01
N LEU A 125 17.18 -13.76 -20.43
CA LEU A 125 17.69 -14.98 -21.05
C LEU A 125 16.92 -15.33 -22.33
N ASP A 126 15.59 -15.30 -22.27
CA ASP A 126 14.72 -15.60 -23.40
C ASP A 126 14.98 -14.61 -24.54
N TRP A 127 15.17 -13.32 -24.23
CA TRP A 127 15.56 -12.31 -25.21
C TRP A 127 16.92 -12.63 -25.81
N TRP A 128 17.93 -12.93 -24.99
CA TRP A 128 19.26 -13.26 -25.49
C TRP A 128 19.25 -14.49 -26.42
N LEU A 129 18.49 -15.53 -26.08
CA LEU A 129 18.31 -16.72 -26.91
C LEU A 129 17.60 -16.40 -28.22
N TYR A 130 16.54 -15.60 -28.17
CA TYR A 130 15.83 -15.12 -29.36
C TYR A 130 16.75 -14.34 -30.30
N ARG A 131 17.57 -13.44 -29.74
CA ARG A 131 18.56 -12.68 -30.51
C ARG A 131 19.60 -13.60 -31.13
N LEU A 132 20.08 -14.59 -30.39
CA LEU A 132 21.07 -15.56 -30.88
C LEU A 132 20.52 -16.37 -32.06
N ASP A 133 19.28 -16.84 -31.95
CA ASP A 133 18.55 -17.51 -33.04
C ASP A 133 18.35 -16.61 -34.26
N THR A 134 18.04 -15.34 -34.03
CA THR A 134 17.86 -14.35 -35.11
C THR A 134 19.19 -14.04 -35.83
N MET A 135 20.32 -14.13 -35.13
CA MET A 135 21.66 -13.91 -35.70
C MET A 135 22.20 -15.13 -36.45
N ARG A 136 21.70 -16.34 -36.14
CA ARG A 136 22.00 -17.55 -36.91
C ARG A 136 21.03 -17.66 -38.08
N SER A 137 21.46 -17.20 -39.25
CA SER A 137 20.68 -17.26 -40.49
C SER A 137 20.36 -18.69 -40.95
N ASP A 138 21.17 -19.67 -40.54
CA ASP A 138 21.20 -20.99 -41.19
C ASP A 138 20.59 -22.10 -40.34
N GLU A 139 20.46 -21.90 -39.02
CA GLU A 139 20.06 -22.97 -38.10
C GLU A 139 19.56 -22.43 -36.75
N LYS A 140 18.33 -22.79 -36.36
CA LYS A 140 17.72 -22.42 -35.08
C LYS A 140 18.15 -23.36 -33.95
N ILE A 141 18.15 -22.88 -32.72
CA ILE A 141 18.35 -23.69 -31.53
C ILE A 141 17.23 -24.75 -31.43
N PRO A 142 17.57 -26.05 -31.35
CA PRO A 142 16.59 -27.10 -31.12
C PRO A 142 15.86 -26.90 -29.79
N GLY A 143 14.54 -27.07 -29.78
CA GLY A 143 13.72 -26.95 -28.56
C GLY A 143 14.24 -27.71 -27.33
N PRO A 144 14.78 -28.94 -27.45
CA PRO A 144 15.40 -29.65 -26.34
C PRO A 144 16.62 -28.94 -25.74
N LEU A 145 17.42 -28.27 -26.58
CA LEU A 145 18.58 -27.52 -26.15
C LEU A 145 18.15 -26.22 -25.44
N TYR A 146 17.15 -25.52 -25.99
CA TYR A 146 16.54 -24.35 -25.35
C TYR A 146 16.06 -24.66 -23.93
N TYR A 147 15.29 -25.76 -23.79
CA TYR A 147 14.80 -26.21 -22.49
C TYR A 147 15.95 -26.58 -21.53
N SER A 148 16.99 -27.23 -22.03
CA SER A 148 18.16 -27.61 -21.23
C SER A 148 18.92 -26.39 -20.71
N ILE A 149 19.06 -25.34 -21.54
CA ILE A 149 19.67 -24.07 -21.13
C ILE A 149 18.83 -23.40 -20.04
N ARG A 150 17.51 -23.28 -20.25
CA ARG A 150 16.60 -22.67 -19.27
C ARG A 150 16.65 -23.39 -17.92
N LYS A 151 16.58 -24.72 -17.93
CA LYS A 151 16.64 -25.56 -16.72
C LYS A 151 17.99 -25.47 -16.00
N PHE A 152 19.09 -25.35 -16.74
CA PHE A 152 20.42 -25.17 -16.16
C PHE A 152 20.52 -23.81 -15.47
N VAL A 153 20.06 -22.73 -16.11
CA VAL A 153 20.04 -21.38 -15.53
C VAL A 153 19.13 -21.35 -14.30
N GLU A 154 17.94 -21.95 -14.36
CA GLU A 154 17.03 -22.08 -13.22
C GLU A 154 17.71 -22.74 -12.02
N ALA A 155 18.32 -23.90 -12.22
CA ALA A 155 19.03 -24.62 -11.15
C ALA A 155 20.27 -23.87 -10.64
N SER A 156 20.89 -23.02 -11.46
CA SER A 156 21.99 -22.15 -11.07
C SER A 156 21.50 -20.98 -10.21
N LEU A 157 20.41 -20.32 -10.60
CA LEU A 157 19.78 -19.25 -9.83
C LEU A 157 19.33 -19.77 -8.45
N ASP A 158 18.75 -20.98 -8.41
CA ASP A 158 18.25 -21.63 -7.20
C ASP A 158 19.36 -21.97 -6.19
N LYS A 159 20.59 -22.21 -6.67
CA LYS A 159 21.75 -22.55 -5.82
C LYS A 159 22.63 -21.35 -5.47
N ASP A 160 22.75 -20.37 -6.37
CA ASP A 160 23.58 -19.16 -6.20
C ASP A 160 22.78 -17.92 -5.75
N PHE A 161 21.55 -18.10 -5.26
CA PHE A 161 20.65 -17.00 -4.87
C PHE A 161 21.32 -15.90 -4.03
N ASN A 162 22.25 -16.24 -3.12
CA ASN A 162 22.97 -15.24 -2.32
C ASN A 162 23.95 -14.38 -3.15
N MET A 163 24.57 -14.91 -4.22
CA MET A 163 25.55 -14.18 -5.04
C MET A 163 24.91 -13.23 -6.06
N ILE A 164 23.65 -13.46 -6.42
CA ILE A 164 22.89 -12.60 -7.35
C ILE A 164 22.34 -11.37 -6.64
N ILE A 165 21.89 -11.53 -5.39
CA ILE A 165 21.34 -10.45 -4.55
C ILE A 165 22.44 -9.45 -4.15
N GLU A 166 23.68 -9.90 -3.93
CA GLU A 166 24.78 -9.01 -3.56
C GLU A 166 25.38 -8.25 -4.75
N GLY A 167 24.95 -8.55 -5.99
CA GLY A 167 25.31 -7.87 -7.23
C GLY A 167 26.74 -7.38 -7.22
N PHE A 168 27.71 -8.19 -7.66
CA PHE A 168 29.14 -7.84 -7.63
C PHE A 168 29.45 -6.50 -8.33
N ASP A 169 29.29 -5.42 -7.57
CA ASP A 169 29.84 -4.09 -7.80
C ASP A 169 31.38 -4.18 -7.79
N PHE A 170 31.93 -5.30 -7.30
CA PHE A 170 33.34 -5.65 -7.38
C PHE A 170 33.86 -5.72 -8.83
N TYR A 171 33.10 -6.29 -9.77
CA TYR A 171 33.58 -6.44 -11.15
C TYR A 171 33.74 -5.08 -11.86
N TYR A 172 32.88 -4.12 -11.50
CA TYR A 172 32.99 -2.73 -11.95
C TYR A 172 34.01 -1.90 -11.16
N LYS A 173 34.42 -2.37 -9.97
CA LYS A 173 35.48 -1.76 -9.14
C LYS A 173 36.88 -2.29 -9.46
N LEU A 174 37.02 -3.36 -10.26
CA LEU A 174 38.32 -3.86 -10.70
C LEU A 174 38.97 -2.89 -11.68
N LYS A 175 40.29 -2.70 -11.54
CA LYS A 175 41.07 -1.90 -12.49
C LYS A 175 40.92 -2.48 -13.90
N PRO A 176 40.99 -1.66 -14.97
CA PRO A 176 40.85 -2.12 -16.35
C PRO A 176 41.80 -3.25 -16.77
N SER A 177 42.94 -3.41 -16.08
CA SER A 177 43.91 -4.48 -16.30
C SER A 177 43.53 -5.83 -15.65
N LEU A 178 42.49 -5.85 -14.81
CA LEU A 178 42.00 -7.01 -14.05
C LEU A 178 40.52 -7.33 -14.35
N ARG A 179 39.92 -6.58 -15.28
CA ARG A 179 38.56 -6.81 -15.79
C ARG A 179 38.63 -7.69 -17.03
#